data_AF-A0A0E4FYJ1-F1
#
_entry.id   AF-A0A0E4FYJ1-F1
#
_cell.length_a   1.000
_cell.length_b   1.000
_cell.length_c   1.000
_cell.angle_alpha   90.00
_cell.angle_beta   90.00
_cell.angle_gamma   90.00
#
_symmetry.space_group_name_H-M   'P 1'
#
loop_
_entity.id
_entity.type
_entity.pdbx_description
1 polymer ?
#
loop_
_entity_poly.entity_id
_entity_poly.type
_entity_poly.pdbx_seq_one_letter_code
_entity_poly.pdbx_strand_id
1 'polypeptide(L)'
;MDGPVRFFLPERGVSALDTRGRPFWDPDADAALFRTLERTVRQTGHRQLIRVPRNINDPEFASTIAAAFRTLFGRTGARRRLAR
;
A
#
# COMPACT_ATOMS: atom_id res chain seq x y z
N MET A 1 -3.40 -0.72 19.53
CA MET A 1 -2.45 -0.34 18.44
C MET A 1 -3.28 0.45 17.45
N ASP A 2 -3.30 1.78 17.60
CA ASP A 2 -4.39 2.63 17.07
C ASP A 2 -3.88 3.71 16.09
N GLY A 3 -2.65 3.55 15.59
CA GLY A 3 -2.10 4.41 14.55
C GLY A 3 -2.74 4.16 13.18
N PRO A 4 -2.66 5.14 12.25
CA PRO A 4 -3.12 4.93 10.88
C PRO A 4 -2.28 3.86 10.16
N VAL A 5 -2.96 2.98 9.44
CA VAL A 5 -2.43 1.88 8.63
C VAL A 5 -2.99 1.97 7.22
N ARG A 6 -2.14 1.78 6.22
CA ARG A 6 -2.53 1.70 4.81
C ARG A 6 -1.86 0.47 4.19
N PHE A 7 -2.65 -0.39 3.58
CA PHE A 7 -2.19 -1.53 2.80
C PHE A 7 -2.27 -1.14 1.33
N PHE A 8 -1.16 -1.19 0.61
CA PHE A 8 -1.12 -0.91 -0.83
C PHE A 8 -0.99 -2.23 -1.59
N LEU A 9 -1.97 -2.51 -2.45
CA LEU A 9 -2.06 -3.74 -3.24
C LEU A 9 -1.61 -3.45 -4.68
N PRO A 10 -0.44 -3.93 -5.13
CA PRO A 10 0.06 -3.72 -6.49
C PRO A 10 -0.64 -4.65 -7.49
N GLU A 11 -1.58 -4.13 -8.27
CA GLU A 11 -2.42 -4.95 -9.15
C GLU A 11 -1.70 -5.49 -10.41
N ARG A 12 -0.45 -5.08 -10.66
CA ARG A 12 0.38 -5.62 -11.76
C ARG A 12 1.55 -6.47 -11.27
N GLY A 13 1.44 -6.95 -10.04
CA GLY A 13 2.32 -7.96 -9.47
C GLY A 13 3.12 -7.51 -8.25
N VAL A 14 3.39 -8.48 -7.38
CA VAL A 14 3.97 -8.30 -6.05
C VAL A 14 5.49 -8.48 -6.03
N SER A 15 6.12 -8.78 -7.16
CA SER A 15 7.57 -8.90 -7.28
C SER A 15 8.05 -8.58 -8.71
N ALA A 16 9.37 -8.58 -8.91
CA ALA A 16 9.96 -8.41 -10.25
C ALA A 16 9.71 -9.61 -11.18
N LEU A 17 9.47 -10.80 -10.60
CA LEU A 17 9.21 -12.05 -11.33
C LEU A 17 7.72 -12.36 -11.48
N ASP A 18 6.88 -11.60 -10.80
CA ASP A 18 5.43 -11.71 -10.88
C ASP A 18 4.91 -10.62 -11.82
N THR A 19 5.03 -10.88 -13.11
CA THR A 19 4.53 -10.02 -14.18
C THR A 19 4.48 -10.82 -15.48
N ARG A 20 3.60 -10.45 -16.40
CA ARG A 20 3.30 -11.24 -17.60
C ARG A 20 4.58 -11.71 -18.33
N GLY A 21 4.69 -13.03 -18.52
CA GLY A 21 5.82 -13.67 -19.19
C GLY A 21 7.03 -13.96 -18.31
N ARG A 22 6.97 -13.70 -17.00
CA ARG A 22 8.00 -14.09 -16.02
C ARG A 22 7.62 -15.37 -15.28
N PRO A 23 8.59 -16.09 -14.67
CA PRO A 23 8.38 -17.43 -14.13
C PRO A 23 7.34 -17.52 -13.01
N PHE A 24 7.12 -16.45 -12.26
CA PHE A 24 6.22 -16.44 -11.10
C PHE A 24 4.93 -15.64 -11.36
N TRP A 25 4.63 -15.35 -12.63
CA TRP A 25 3.37 -14.67 -12.96
C TRP A 25 2.20 -15.62 -12.77
N ASP A 26 1.41 -15.32 -11.74
CA ASP A 26 0.21 -16.08 -11.39
C ASP A 26 -0.92 -15.11 -11.02
N PRO A 27 -1.78 -14.72 -11.99
CA PRO A 27 -2.87 -13.79 -11.73
C PRO A 27 -3.94 -14.36 -10.77
N ASP A 28 -4.06 -15.67 -10.65
CA ASP A 28 -5.01 -16.30 -9.74
C ASP A 28 -4.51 -16.25 -8.29
N ALA A 29 -3.21 -16.41 -8.08
CA ALA A 29 -2.56 -16.23 -6.78
C ALA A 29 -2.70 -14.78 -6.28
N ASP A 30 -2.42 -13.79 -7.14
CA ASP A 30 -2.62 -12.37 -6.83
C ASP A 30 -4.08 -12.08 -6.45
N ALA A 31 -5.02 -12.58 -7.25
CA ALA A 31 -6.44 -12.39 -6.98
C ALA A 31 -6.86 -13.07 -5.67
N ALA A 32 -6.32 -14.25 -5.35
CA ALA A 32 -6.58 -14.93 -4.09
C ALA A 32 -6.03 -14.15 -2.89
N LEU A 33 -4.83 -13.57 -3.00
CA LEU A 33 -4.23 -12.71 -1.99
C LEU A 33 -5.11 -11.48 -1.74
N PHE A 34 -5.46 -10.73 -2.78
CA PHE A 34 -6.20 -9.48 -2.64
C PHE A 34 -7.62 -9.70 -2.13
N ARG A 35 -8.35 -10.70 -2.66
CA ARG A 35 -9.68 -11.06 -2.14
C ARG A 35 -9.63 -11.48 -0.66
N THR A 36 -8.56 -12.18 -0.26
CA THR A 36 -8.40 -12.60 1.12
C THR A 36 -8.13 -11.41 2.03
N LEU A 37 -7.27 -10.46 1.62
CA LEU A 37 -7.04 -9.22 2.37
C LEU A 37 -8.33 -8.40 2.49
N GLU A 38 -9.07 -8.22 1.40
CA GLU A 38 -10.35 -7.50 1.39
C GLU A 38 -11.38 -8.12 2.35
N ARG A 39 -11.42 -9.46 2.45
CA ARG A 39 -12.35 -10.18 3.33
C ARG A 39 -11.91 -10.18 4.80
N THR A 40 -10.60 -10.21 5.07
CA THR A 40 -10.06 -10.48 6.42
C THR A 40 -9.58 -9.22 7.13
N VAL A 41 -9.18 -8.18 6.41
CA VAL A 41 -8.77 -6.91 7.00
C VAL A 41 -10.02 -6.12 7.38
N ARG A 42 -10.24 -5.92 8.68
CA ARG A 42 -11.26 -5.00 9.18
C ARG A 42 -10.89 -3.55 8.83
N GLN A 43 -11.45 -3.03 7.74
CA GLN A 43 -11.23 -1.64 7.32
C GLN A 43 -11.92 -0.66 8.28
N THR A 44 -11.26 0.47 8.56
CA THR A 44 -11.76 1.57 9.40
C THR A 44 -11.22 2.91 8.85
N GLY A 45 -11.62 4.05 9.43
CA GLY A 45 -11.01 5.34 9.08
C GLY A 45 -9.47 5.36 9.25
N HIS A 46 -8.97 4.58 10.21
CA HIS A 46 -7.53 4.44 10.46
C HIS A 46 -6.88 3.28 9.71
N ARG A 47 -7.63 2.33 9.12
CA ARG A 47 -7.08 1.17 8.42
C ARG A 47 -7.74 0.97 7.07
N GLN A 48 -6.99 1.17 5.99
CA GLN A 48 -7.55 1.10 4.63
C GLN A 48 -6.73 0.16 3.75
N LEU A 49 -7.40 -0.58 2.87
CA LEU A 49 -6.81 -1.26 1.71
C LEU A 49 -6.90 -0.33 0.50
N ILE A 50 -5.81 -0.16 -0.22
CA ILE A 50 -5.68 0.72 -1.38
C ILE A 50 -5.13 -0.09 -2.54
N ARG A 51 -5.92 -0.23 -3.61
CA ARG A 51 -5.48 -0.83 -4.87
C ARG A 51 -4.69 0.17 -5.69
N VAL A 52 -3.59 -0.27 -6.29
CA VAL A 52 -2.72 0.55 -7.13
C VAL A 52 -2.48 -0.19 -8.45
N PRO A 53 -2.87 0.36 -9.62
CA PRO A 53 -2.78 -0.31 -10.91
C PRO A 53 -1.34 -0.28 -11.48
N ARG A 54 -0.38 -0.76 -10.68
CA ARG A 54 1.07 -0.76 -10.91
C ARG A 54 1.71 -2.02 -10.35
N ASN A 55 2.88 -2.38 -10.87
CA ASN A 55 3.73 -3.41 -10.29
C ASN A 55 4.42 -2.80 -9.06
N ILE A 56 4.73 -3.63 -8.05
CA ILE A 56 5.39 -3.16 -6.82
C ILE A 56 6.72 -2.41 -7.11
N ASN A 57 7.40 -2.75 -8.20
CA ASN A 57 8.69 -2.17 -8.59
C ASN A 57 8.56 -0.92 -9.48
N ASP A 58 7.35 -0.52 -9.87
CA ASP A 58 7.16 0.70 -10.65
C ASP A 58 7.47 1.92 -9.77
N PRO A 59 8.24 2.92 -10.26
CA PRO A 59 8.54 4.14 -9.49
C PRO A 59 7.28 4.86 -8.97
N GLU A 60 6.17 4.76 -9.71
CA GLU A 60 4.89 5.37 -9.34
C GLU A 60 4.22 4.65 -8.16
N PHE A 61 4.43 3.34 -8.00
CA PHE A 61 3.96 2.60 -6.82
C PHE A 61 4.71 3.09 -5.57
N ALA A 62 6.04 3.22 -5.66
CA ALA A 62 6.86 3.74 -4.57
C ALA A 62 6.51 5.19 -4.22
N SER A 63 6.30 6.05 -5.22
CA SER A 63 5.93 7.46 -5.00
C SER A 63 4.56 7.60 -4.32
N THR A 64 3.60 6.74 -4.67
CA THR A 64 2.28 6.66 -4.04
C THR A 64 2.38 6.35 -2.54
N ILE A 65 3.18 5.35 -2.17
CA ILE A 65 3.41 4.99 -0.76
C ILE A 65 4.09 6.13 -0.01
N ALA A 66 5.15 6.71 -0.58
CA ALA A 66 5.90 7.80 0.05
C ALA A 66 5.04 9.07 0.25
N ALA A 67 4.14 9.38 -0.69
CA ALA A 67 3.19 10.46 -0.54
C ALA A 67 2.18 10.18 0.57
N ALA A 68 1.58 8.99 0.60
CA ALA A 68 0.63 8.60 1.64
C ALA A 68 1.26 8.60 3.04
N PHE A 69 2.47 8.07 3.17
CA PHE A 69 3.21 8.08 4.44
C PHE A 69 3.42 9.52 4.94
N ARG A 70 3.84 10.43 4.06
CA ARG A 70 4.00 11.85 4.41
C ARG A 70 2.69 12.50 4.82
N THR A 71 1.55 12.15 4.24
CA THR A 71 0.25 12.66 4.70
C THR A 71 -0.13 12.16 6.09
N LEU A 72 0.19 10.90 6.41
CA LEU A 72 -0.15 10.30 7.71
C LEU A 72 0.73 10.79 8.86
N PHE A 73 2.01 11.05 8.58
CA PHE A 73 3.02 11.34 9.62
C PHE A 73 3.71 12.70 9.45
N GLY A 74 3.33 13.48 8.43
CA GLY A 74 3.87 14.80 8.12
C GLY A 74 3.15 15.93 8.85
N ARG A 75 3.46 16.08 10.14
CA ARG A 75 3.67 17.37 10.85
C ARG A 75 4.14 17.16 12.30
N THR A 76 5.03 16.19 12.53
CA THR A 76 5.67 16.01 13.84
C THR A 76 6.52 17.23 14.26
N GLY A 77 6.93 18.09 13.32
CA GLY A 77 7.71 19.32 13.60
C GLY A 77 6.91 20.62 13.80
N ALA A 78 5.64 20.69 13.41
CA ALA A 78 4.88 21.94 13.48
C ALA A 78 4.15 22.15 14.82
N ARG A 79 3.77 21.05 15.49
CA ARG A 79 3.14 21.12 16.82
C ARG A 79 4.09 21.56 17.93
N ARG A 80 5.41 21.42 17.73
CA ARG A 80 6.43 21.71 18.74
C ARG A 80 6.93 23.17 18.71
N ARG A 81 6.54 23.96 17.71
CA ARG A 81 6.98 25.35 17.50
C ARG A 81 5.93 26.40 17.90
N LEU A 82 4.71 25.98 18.24
CA LEU A 82 3.65 26.85 18.74
C LEU A 82 3.55 26.87 20.28
N ALA A 83 4.51 26.23 20.97
CA ALA A 83 4.61 26.15 22.42
C ALA A 83 5.89 26.81 22.95
N ARG A 84 6.43 27.79 22.23
CA ARG A 84 7.56 28.64 22.66
C ARG A 84 7.23 30.09 22.37
#